data_AF-A0AAE0NUI0-F1
#
_entry.id   AF-A0AAE0NUI0-F1
#
_cell.length_a   1.000
_cell.length_b   1.000
_cell.length_c   1.000
_cell.angle_alpha   90.00
_cell.angle_beta   90.00
_cell.angle_gamma   90.00
#
_symmetry.space_group_name_H-M   'P 1'
#
loop_
_entity.id
_entity.type
_entity.pdbx_description
1 polymer ?
#
loop_
_entity_poly.entity_id
_entity_poly.type
_entity_poly.pdbx_seq_one_letter_code
_entity_poly.pdbx_strand_id
1 'polypeptide(L)'
;MLKMHTLTANDMTAFVTGRCQQNKGYAVLKNLYPQQMALLARDIVSKAEGVFLWVSIVVNELPEYISEGRTMVDLQQTLETLPADTSGLYDATWARIPHHKLPNASVTMQIVKAAHGPLPWFLIWLADESRSATVNIDDFPLDSRPYAQQALSRRLATCTRGILEISSGFKLYVGFTHKTARDWANQPTAWQRLCSSYVSGCSHSPCRP
;
A
#
# COMPACT_ATOMS: atom_id res chain seq x y z
N MET A 1 22.83 -0.44 -30.03
CA MET A 1 22.83 -0.35 -28.54
C MET A 1 21.40 -0.43 -28.06
N LEU A 2 20.99 -1.58 -27.47
CA LEU A 2 19.74 -1.66 -26.71
C LEU A 2 19.92 -0.84 -25.43
N LYS A 3 19.21 0.28 -25.28
CA LYS A 3 19.25 1.07 -24.05
C LYS A 3 18.41 0.33 -23.01
N MET A 4 18.99 0.07 -21.83
CA MET A 4 18.29 -0.57 -20.72
C MET A 4 16.98 0.16 -20.34
N HIS A 5 16.91 1.49 -20.57
CA HIS A 5 15.68 2.27 -20.37
C HIS A 5 14.51 1.86 -21.29
N THR A 6 14.79 1.32 -22.48
CA THR A 6 13.74 0.89 -23.44
C THR A 6 13.17 -0.47 -23.02
N LEU A 7 14.02 -1.33 -22.45
CA LEU A 7 13.62 -2.60 -21.86
C LEU A 7 12.72 -2.35 -20.63
N THR A 8 13.12 -1.45 -19.73
CA THR A 8 12.31 -1.10 -18.55
C THR A 8 10.96 -0.46 -18.93
N ALA A 9 10.91 0.38 -19.97
CA ALA A 9 9.65 1.03 -20.37
C ALA A 9 8.63 0.04 -20.95
N ASN A 10 9.08 -0.92 -21.78
CA ASN A 10 8.21 -1.96 -22.32
C ASN A 10 7.71 -2.90 -21.20
N ASP A 11 8.60 -3.30 -20.30
CA ASP A 11 8.24 -4.16 -19.15
C ASP A 11 7.26 -3.45 -18.22
N MET A 12 7.46 -2.17 -17.92
CA MET A 12 6.52 -1.37 -17.13
C MET A 12 5.18 -1.20 -17.84
N THR A 13 5.17 -0.96 -19.16
CA THR A 13 3.93 -0.85 -19.94
C THR A 13 3.14 -2.16 -19.91
N ALA A 14 3.83 -3.28 -20.09
CA ALA A 14 3.24 -4.61 -19.99
C ALA A 14 2.70 -4.87 -18.57
N PHE A 15 3.44 -4.49 -17.54
CA PHE A 15 3.02 -4.61 -16.14
C PHE A 15 1.77 -3.78 -15.84
N VAL A 16 1.75 -2.49 -16.23
CA VAL A 16 0.57 -1.61 -16.09
C VAL A 16 -0.64 -2.25 -16.76
N THR A 17 -0.50 -2.63 -18.03
CA THR A 17 -1.60 -3.22 -18.81
C THR A 17 -2.12 -4.51 -18.18
N GLY A 18 -1.21 -5.41 -17.79
CA GLY A 18 -1.57 -6.71 -17.21
C GLY A 18 -2.25 -6.59 -15.85
N ARG A 19 -1.79 -5.67 -14.99
CA ARG A 19 -2.44 -5.42 -13.69
C ARG A 19 -3.82 -4.78 -13.87
N CYS A 20 -3.93 -3.80 -14.75
CA CYS A 20 -5.20 -3.13 -14.96
C CYS A 20 -6.26 -4.06 -15.58
N GLN A 21 -5.88 -5.00 -16.44
CA GLN A 21 -6.78 -6.02 -17.00
C GLN A 21 -7.45 -6.91 -15.94
N GLN A 22 -6.92 -6.98 -14.72
CA GLN A 22 -7.53 -7.71 -13.61
C GLN A 22 -8.77 -6.98 -13.04
N ASN A 23 -8.94 -5.69 -13.36
CA ASN A 23 -10.09 -4.89 -12.95
C ASN A 23 -11.17 -4.87 -14.06
N LYS A 24 -12.41 -5.25 -13.72
CA LYS A 24 -13.53 -5.27 -14.68
C LYS A 24 -13.85 -3.90 -15.27
N GLY A 25 -13.73 -2.83 -14.48
CA GLY A 25 -13.94 -1.45 -14.92
C GLY A 25 -12.89 -1.00 -15.95
N TYR A 26 -11.67 -1.52 -15.87
CA TYR A 26 -10.64 -1.24 -16.87
C TYR A 26 -11.02 -1.78 -18.25
N ALA A 27 -11.59 -2.98 -18.32
CA ALA A 27 -12.02 -3.55 -19.60
C ALA A 27 -13.09 -2.68 -20.28
N VAL A 28 -14.02 -2.14 -19.49
CA VAL A 28 -15.04 -1.19 -19.98
C VAL A 28 -14.38 0.08 -20.51
N LEU A 29 -13.53 0.74 -19.72
CA LEU A 29 -12.83 1.96 -20.14
C LEU A 29 -11.93 1.72 -21.36
N LYS A 30 -11.26 0.58 -21.44
CA LYS A 30 -10.41 0.22 -22.59
C LYS A 30 -11.22 0.05 -23.88
N ASN A 31 -12.42 -0.53 -23.80
CA ASN A 31 -13.28 -0.68 -24.97
C ASN A 31 -13.91 0.64 -25.42
N LEU A 32 -14.24 1.53 -24.48
CA LEU A 32 -14.81 2.86 -24.77
C LEU A 32 -13.74 3.86 -25.24
N TYR A 33 -12.56 3.84 -24.63
CA TYR A 33 -11.51 4.86 -24.75
C TYR A 33 -10.12 4.23 -24.95
N PRO A 34 -9.90 3.40 -25.99
CA PRO A 34 -8.66 2.64 -26.14
C PRO A 34 -7.42 3.52 -26.26
N GLN A 35 -7.52 4.67 -26.92
CA GLN A 35 -6.42 5.61 -27.06
C GLN A 35 -6.07 6.28 -25.72
N GLN A 36 -7.06 6.74 -24.97
CA GLN A 36 -6.85 7.40 -23.68
C GLN A 36 -6.29 6.42 -22.64
N MET A 37 -6.70 5.16 -22.67
CA MET A 37 -6.11 4.13 -21.80
C MET A 37 -4.65 3.83 -22.16
N ALA A 38 -4.30 3.82 -23.45
CA ALA A 38 -2.91 3.68 -23.87
C ALA A 38 -2.07 4.90 -23.47
N LEU A 39 -2.63 6.11 -23.57
CA LEU A 39 -2.00 7.34 -23.10
C LEU A 39 -1.77 7.30 -21.58
N LEU A 40 -2.77 6.90 -20.79
CA LEU A 40 -2.64 6.75 -19.33
C LEU A 40 -1.49 5.81 -18.96
N ALA A 41 -1.40 4.65 -19.62
CA ALA A 41 -0.30 3.71 -19.37
C ALA A 41 1.06 4.32 -19.71
N ARG A 42 1.17 5.02 -20.85
CA ARG A 42 2.40 5.71 -21.25
C ARG A 42 2.79 6.81 -20.25
N ASP A 43 1.82 7.58 -19.79
CA ASP A 43 2.07 8.70 -18.88
C ASP A 43 2.52 8.20 -17.49
N ILE A 44 1.97 7.06 -17.02
CA ILE A 44 2.46 6.36 -15.81
C ILE A 44 3.93 5.96 -15.99
N VAL A 45 4.27 5.30 -17.11
CA VAL A 45 5.63 4.82 -17.38
C VAL A 45 6.61 5.98 -17.52
N SER A 46 6.19 7.06 -18.20
CA SER A 46 7.01 8.26 -18.36
C SER A 46 7.29 8.94 -17.01
N LYS A 47 6.26 9.09 -16.18
CA LYS A 47 6.37 9.77 -14.88
C LYS A 47 7.18 8.98 -13.85
N ALA A 48 7.27 7.66 -14.01
CA ALA A 48 8.09 6.82 -13.16
C ALA A 48 9.60 7.05 -13.32
N GLU A 49 10.04 7.70 -14.41
CA GLU A 49 11.46 7.96 -14.72
C GLU A 49 12.36 6.70 -14.60
N GLY A 50 11.82 5.53 -14.94
CA GLY A 50 12.53 4.24 -14.86
C GLY A 50 12.45 3.54 -13.49
N VAL A 51 11.75 4.10 -12.50
CA VAL A 51 11.57 3.49 -11.17
C VAL A 51 10.38 2.53 -11.16
N PHE A 52 10.64 1.23 -11.31
CA PHE A 52 9.57 0.22 -11.40
C PHE A 52 8.70 0.18 -10.15
N LEU A 53 9.28 0.42 -8.97
CA LEU A 53 8.54 0.47 -7.72
C LEU A 53 7.47 1.57 -7.74
N TRP A 54 7.77 2.72 -8.31
CA TRP A 54 6.81 3.82 -8.46
C TRP A 54 5.61 3.35 -9.28
N VAL A 55 5.86 2.71 -10.42
CA VAL A 55 4.82 2.11 -11.26
C VAL A 55 3.99 1.10 -10.46
N SER A 56 4.63 0.22 -9.68
CA SER A 56 3.90 -0.78 -8.91
C SER A 56 2.97 -0.17 -7.85
N ILE A 57 3.39 0.91 -7.19
CA ILE A 57 2.56 1.59 -6.19
C ILE A 57 1.35 2.24 -6.88
N VAL A 58 1.59 3.02 -7.94
CA VAL A 58 0.52 3.72 -8.67
C VAL A 58 -0.48 2.75 -9.28
N VAL A 59 -0.01 1.68 -9.92
CA VAL A 59 -0.89 0.68 -10.55
C VAL A 59 -1.67 -0.13 -9.51
N ASN A 60 -1.15 -0.33 -8.30
CA ASN A 60 -1.90 -1.00 -7.23
C ASN A 60 -3.06 -0.13 -6.71
N GLU A 61 -2.95 1.19 -6.79
CA GLU A 61 -4.03 2.12 -6.41
C GLU A 61 -5.00 2.43 -7.56
N LEU A 62 -4.58 2.21 -8.80
CA LEU A 62 -5.36 2.47 -10.01
C LEU A 62 -6.74 1.79 -10.07
N PRO A 63 -6.90 0.53 -9.60
CA PRO A 63 -8.20 -0.11 -9.50
C PRO A 63 -9.23 0.69 -8.69
N GLU A 64 -8.83 1.37 -7.61
CA GLU A 64 -9.77 2.18 -6.81
C GLU A 64 -10.23 3.39 -7.63
N TYR A 65 -9.31 4.08 -8.29
CA TYR A 65 -9.65 5.22 -9.14
C TYR A 65 -10.59 4.82 -10.28
N ILE A 66 -10.41 3.63 -10.87
CA ILE A 66 -11.28 3.12 -11.94
C ILE A 66 -12.64 2.66 -11.40
N SER A 67 -12.68 2.02 -10.23
CA SER A 67 -13.91 1.42 -9.70
C SER A 67 -14.89 2.45 -9.14
N GLU A 68 -14.42 3.65 -8.82
CA GLU A 68 -15.26 4.79 -8.40
C GLU A 68 -16.07 5.43 -9.54
N GLY A 69 -16.00 4.88 -10.77
CA GLY A 69 -16.71 5.43 -11.93
C GLY A 69 -16.15 6.76 -12.42
N ARG A 70 -14.90 7.08 -12.05
CA ARG A 70 -14.20 8.30 -12.45
C ARG A 70 -14.04 8.35 -13.97
N THR A 71 -14.11 9.57 -14.50
CA THR A 71 -13.90 9.81 -15.94
C THR A 71 -12.42 9.63 -16.29
N MET A 72 -12.12 9.48 -17.58
CA MET A 72 -10.72 9.46 -18.04
C MET A 72 -9.95 10.72 -17.66
N VAL A 73 -10.63 11.87 -17.62
CA VAL A 73 -10.04 13.16 -17.21
C VAL A 73 -9.63 13.12 -15.75
N ASP A 74 -10.49 12.61 -14.87
CA ASP A 74 -10.19 12.48 -13.44
C ASP A 74 -8.97 11.57 -13.20
N LEU A 75 -8.86 10.47 -13.97
CA LEU A 75 -7.72 9.55 -13.88
C LEU A 75 -6.41 10.24 -14.28
N GLN A 76 -6.41 11.02 -15.37
CA GLN A 76 -5.24 11.78 -15.81
C GLN A 76 -4.85 12.88 -14.82
N GLN A 77 -5.82 13.69 -14.37
CA GLN A 77 -5.57 14.73 -13.37
C GLN A 77 -5.00 14.13 -12.09
N THR A 78 -5.55 13.00 -11.65
CA THR A 78 -5.03 12.32 -10.47
C THR A 78 -3.58 11.88 -10.67
N LEU A 79 -3.26 11.27 -11.83
CA LEU A 79 -1.89 10.91 -12.17
C LEU A 79 -0.95 12.12 -12.15
N GLU A 80 -1.38 13.28 -12.66
CA GLU A 80 -0.61 14.52 -12.67
C GLU A 80 -0.27 15.02 -11.25
N THR A 81 -1.17 14.84 -10.28
CA THR A 81 -0.94 15.25 -8.88
C THR A 81 0.04 14.35 -8.12
N LEU A 82 0.30 13.12 -8.58
CA LEU A 82 1.19 12.20 -7.87
C LEU A 82 2.64 12.70 -7.89
N PRO A 83 3.39 12.64 -6.79
CA PRO A 83 4.82 12.98 -6.81
C PRO A 83 5.62 12.01 -7.68
N ALA A 84 6.67 12.49 -8.35
CA ALA A 84 7.56 11.65 -9.15
C ALA A 84 8.53 10.84 -8.27
N ASP A 85 8.88 11.37 -7.09
CA ASP A 85 9.75 10.67 -6.16
C ASP A 85 8.98 9.66 -5.29
N THR A 86 9.65 8.56 -4.92
CA THR A 86 9.00 7.48 -4.15
C THR A 86 8.62 7.88 -2.72
N SER A 87 9.32 8.83 -2.11
CA SER A 87 9.02 9.29 -0.74
C SER A 87 7.73 10.11 -0.72
N GLY A 88 7.60 11.06 -1.65
CA GLY A 88 6.38 11.82 -1.89
C GLY A 88 5.21 10.90 -2.27
N LEU A 89 5.47 9.83 -3.03
CA LEU A 89 4.43 8.86 -3.35
C LEU A 89 3.91 8.14 -2.09
N TYR A 90 4.78 7.73 -1.16
CA TYR A 90 4.32 7.16 0.12
C TYR A 90 3.58 8.18 0.98
N ASP A 91 3.98 9.45 0.96
CA ASP A 91 3.23 10.53 1.61
C ASP A 91 1.82 10.65 1.05
N ALA A 92 1.68 10.63 -0.27
CA ALA A 92 0.38 10.66 -0.95
C ALA A 92 -0.45 9.40 -0.63
N THR A 93 0.16 8.22 -0.65
CA THR A 93 -0.49 6.95 -0.25
C THR A 93 -0.99 7.01 1.19
N TRP A 94 -0.17 7.49 2.13
CA TRP A 94 -0.56 7.61 3.54
C TRP A 94 -1.71 8.61 3.73
N ALA A 95 -1.64 9.77 3.08
CA ALA A 95 -2.66 10.80 3.17
C ALA A 95 -4.04 10.35 2.65
N ARG A 96 -4.08 9.34 1.79
CA ARG A 96 -5.31 8.76 1.23
C ARG A 96 -5.95 7.68 2.10
N ILE A 97 -5.29 7.24 3.18
CA ILE A 97 -5.89 6.29 4.12
C ILE A 97 -7.11 6.96 4.77
N PRO A 98 -8.31 6.34 4.74
CA PRO A 98 -9.50 6.92 5.35
C PRO A 98 -9.28 7.27 6.82
N HIS A 99 -9.78 8.43 7.27
CA HIS A 99 -9.54 8.93 8.62
C HIS A 99 -9.88 7.92 9.74
N HIS A 100 -10.95 7.13 9.57
CA HIS A 100 -11.34 6.11 10.55
C HIS A 100 -10.37 4.91 10.63
N LYS A 101 -9.50 4.71 9.62
CA LYS A 101 -8.47 3.65 9.59
C LYS A 101 -7.10 4.12 10.06
N LEU A 102 -6.85 5.43 10.05
CA LEU A 102 -5.56 6.03 10.40
C LEU A 102 -5.05 5.63 11.80
N PRO A 103 -5.86 5.56 12.87
CA PRO A 103 -5.36 5.14 14.18
C PRO A 103 -4.82 3.70 14.15
N ASN A 104 -5.54 2.78 13.50
CA ASN A 104 -5.11 1.40 13.37
C ASN A 104 -3.84 1.30 12.54
N ALA A 105 -3.79 1.98 11.39
CA ALA A 105 -2.61 2.02 10.53
C ALA A 105 -1.38 2.53 11.28
N SER A 106 -1.54 3.61 12.06
CA SER A 106 -0.48 4.22 12.85
C SER A 106 0.06 3.25 13.90
N VAL A 107 -0.80 2.59 14.67
CA VAL A 107 -0.37 1.61 15.69
C VAL A 107 0.38 0.44 15.05
N THR A 108 -0.14 -0.15 13.97
CA THR A 108 0.54 -1.25 13.29
C THR A 108 1.93 -0.83 12.80
N MET A 109 2.06 0.37 12.23
CA MET A 109 3.35 0.91 11.79
C MET A 109 4.32 1.15 12.96
N GLN A 110 3.83 1.63 14.09
CA GLN A 110 4.61 1.80 15.33
C GLN A 110 5.14 0.47 15.87
N ILE A 111 4.30 -0.55 15.93
CA ILE A 111 4.71 -1.89 16.36
C ILE A 111 5.79 -2.45 15.42
N VAL A 112 5.57 -2.38 14.10
CA VAL A 112 6.51 -2.90 13.10
C VAL A 112 7.86 -2.16 13.12
N LYS A 113 7.86 -0.84 13.31
CA LYS A 113 9.10 -0.06 13.40
C LYS A 113 9.84 -0.29 14.72
N ALA A 114 9.13 -0.45 15.83
CA ALA A 114 9.74 -0.65 17.15
C ALA A 114 10.34 -2.05 17.34
N ALA A 115 9.90 -3.03 16.53
CA ALA A 115 10.35 -4.39 16.68
C ALA A 115 11.83 -4.59 16.31
N HIS A 116 12.56 -5.23 17.21
CA HIS A 116 13.92 -5.71 17.00
C HIS A 116 13.89 -7.07 16.29
N GLY A 117 13.57 -7.07 14.98
CA GLY A 117 13.59 -8.27 14.14
C GLY A 117 12.28 -8.56 13.42
N PRO A 118 12.17 -9.70 12.72
CA PRO A 118 10.96 -10.06 11.98
C PRO A 118 9.81 -10.34 12.95
N LEU A 119 8.69 -9.62 12.80
CA LEU A 119 7.49 -9.84 13.59
C LEU A 119 6.63 -10.94 12.98
N PRO A 120 6.41 -12.08 13.67
CA PRO A 120 5.46 -13.09 13.22
C PRO A 120 4.09 -12.47 12.94
N TRP A 121 3.49 -12.82 11.80
CA TRP A 121 2.20 -12.25 11.39
C TRP A 121 1.11 -12.43 12.45
N PHE A 122 1.13 -13.57 13.15
CA PHE A 122 0.14 -13.91 14.15
C PHE A 122 0.20 -12.96 15.37
N LEU A 123 1.38 -12.44 15.73
CA LEU A 123 1.49 -11.45 16.81
C LEU A 123 0.87 -10.11 16.42
N ILE A 124 1.01 -9.68 15.16
CA ILE A 124 0.34 -8.47 14.67
C ILE A 124 -1.17 -8.66 14.62
N TRP A 125 -1.64 -9.80 14.10
CA TRP A 125 -3.07 -10.11 14.08
C TRP A 125 -3.66 -10.09 15.50
N LEU A 126 -3.00 -10.76 16.44
CA LEU A 126 -3.42 -10.79 17.85
C LEU A 126 -3.41 -9.41 18.49
N ALA A 127 -2.35 -8.61 18.27
CA ALA A 127 -2.26 -7.25 18.81
C ALA A 127 -3.40 -6.35 18.29
N ASP A 128 -3.89 -6.58 17.08
CA ASP A 128 -5.06 -5.90 16.56
C ASP A 128 -6.38 -6.39 17.18
N GLU A 129 -6.59 -7.72 17.24
CA GLU A 129 -7.83 -8.28 17.80
C GLU A 129 -7.99 -7.92 19.29
N SER A 130 -6.88 -7.93 20.03
CA SER A 130 -6.85 -7.59 21.47
C SER A 130 -7.30 -6.17 21.79
N ARG A 131 -7.37 -5.29 20.78
CA ARG A 131 -7.89 -3.91 20.93
C ARG A 131 -9.42 -3.86 20.88
N SER A 132 -10.04 -4.87 20.29
CA SER A 132 -11.51 -4.95 20.14
C SER A 132 -12.14 -5.96 21.10
N ALA A 133 -11.43 -7.02 21.48
CA ALA A 133 -11.91 -8.08 22.35
C ALA A 133 -10.78 -8.79 23.09
N THR A 134 -11.09 -9.46 24.19
CA THR A 134 -10.17 -10.40 24.84
C THR A 134 -10.03 -11.66 23.98
N VAL A 135 -8.82 -11.97 23.53
CA VAL A 135 -8.53 -13.19 22.77
C VAL A 135 -7.87 -14.22 23.69
N ASN A 136 -8.48 -15.40 23.85
CA ASN A 136 -7.80 -16.54 24.45
C ASN A 136 -6.92 -17.22 23.41
N ILE A 137 -5.61 -17.11 23.56
CA ILE A 137 -4.63 -17.68 22.62
C ILE A 137 -4.57 -19.19 22.74
N ASP A 138 -4.75 -19.71 23.96
CA ASP A 138 -4.63 -21.14 24.25
C ASP A 138 -5.75 -21.96 23.58
N ASP A 139 -6.90 -21.32 23.37
CA ASP A 139 -8.07 -21.93 22.71
C ASP A 139 -8.16 -21.60 21.20
N PHE A 140 -7.17 -20.90 20.62
CA PHE A 140 -7.27 -20.49 19.21
C PHE A 140 -7.15 -21.69 18.26
N PRO A 141 -8.20 -22.03 17.49
CA PRO A 141 -8.18 -23.22 16.65
C PRO A 141 -7.12 -23.10 15.55
N LEU A 142 -6.24 -24.11 15.42
CA LEU A 142 -5.20 -24.12 14.38
C LEU A 142 -5.78 -23.97 12.97
N ASP A 143 -6.94 -24.59 12.72
CA ASP A 143 -7.66 -24.51 11.44
C ASP A 143 -8.18 -23.10 11.12
N SER A 144 -8.23 -22.21 12.12
CA SER A 144 -8.62 -20.80 11.94
C SER A 144 -7.47 -19.91 11.47
N ARG A 145 -6.21 -20.39 11.54
CA ARG A 145 -5.02 -19.59 11.19
C ARG A 145 -5.01 -19.09 9.74
N PRO A 146 -5.39 -19.89 8.71
CA PRO A 146 -5.43 -19.39 7.34
C PRO A 146 -6.41 -18.22 7.17
N TYR A 147 -7.56 -18.26 7.85
CA TYR A 147 -8.56 -17.19 7.82
C TYR A 147 -8.07 -15.94 8.56
N ALA A 148 -7.43 -16.10 9.72
CA ALA A 148 -6.79 -14.99 10.44
C ALA A 148 -5.68 -14.32 9.62
N GLN A 149 -4.86 -15.11 8.93
CA GLN A 149 -3.83 -14.61 8.03
C GLN A 149 -4.44 -13.83 6.86
N GLN A 150 -5.50 -14.37 6.24
CA GLN A 150 -6.21 -13.70 5.17
C GLN A 150 -6.84 -12.38 5.65
N ALA A 151 -7.44 -12.38 6.84
CA ALA A 151 -8.01 -11.19 7.46
C ALA A 151 -6.94 -10.13 7.73
N LEU A 152 -5.78 -10.51 8.27
CA LEU A 152 -4.66 -9.60 8.48
C LEU A 152 -4.13 -9.05 7.15
N SER A 153 -3.94 -9.89 6.13
CA SER A 153 -3.48 -9.46 4.81
C SER A 153 -4.41 -8.40 4.21
N ARG A 154 -5.74 -8.62 4.28
CA ARG A 154 -6.73 -7.61 3.84
C ARG A 154 -6.68 -6.33 4.68
N ARG A 155 -6.47 -6.45 6.00
CA ARG A 155 -6.34 -5.28 6.88
C ARG A 155 -5.11 -4.47 6.53
N LEU A 156 -3.94 -5.09 6.35
CA LEU A 156 -2.72 -4.41 5.94
C LEU A 156 -2.89 -3.72 4.58
N ALA A 157 -3.48 -4.42 3.61
CA ALA A 157 -3.77 -3.86 2.29
C ALA A 157 -4.71 -2.64 2.35
N THR A 158 -5.69 -2.62 3.26
CA THR A 158 -6.68 -1.54 3.34
C THR A 158 -6.32 -0.41 4.30
N CYS A 159 -5.59 -0.69 5.38
CA CYS A 159 -5.18 0.28 6.39
C CYS A 159 -3.83 0.90 6.07
N THR A 160 -2.94 0.18 5.38
CA THR A 160 -1.59 0.68 5.04
C THR A 160 -1.37 0.83 3.54
N ARG A 161 -2.36 0.43 2.71
CA ARG A 161 -2.31 0.56 1.25
C ARG A 161 -1.06 -0.06 0.62
N GLY A 162 -0.62 -1.19 1.19
CA GLY A 162 0.56 -1.93 0.71
C GLY A 162 1.90 -1.37 1.17
N ILE A 163 1.93 -0.46 2.16
CA ILE A 163 3.18 -0.06 2.84
C ILE A 163 3.71 -1.22 3.69
N LEU A 164 2.80 -1.93 4.37
CA LEU A 164 3.08 -3.15 5.11
C LEU A 164 2.43 -4.36 4.46
N GLU A 165 3.12 -5.48 4.46
CA GLU A 165 2.65 -6.76 3.92
C GLU A 165 3.11 -7.94 4.78
N ILE A 166 2.43 -9.08 4.60
CA ILE A 166 2.90 -10.37 5.11
C ILE A 166 3.90 -10.90 4.08
N SER A 167 5.11 -11.25 4.53
CA SER A 167 6.14 -11.81 3.67
C SER A 167 5.71 -13.14 3.03
N SER A 168 6.30 -13.44 1.88
CA SER A 168 6.23 -14.76 1.26
C SER A 168 7.36 -15.64 1.77
N GLY A 169 7.07 -16.89 2.13
CA GLY A 169 8.07 -17.87 2.55
C GLY A 169 7.59 -18.85 3.62
N PHE A 170 8.50 -19.69 4.10
CA PHE A 170 8.20 -20.70 5.12
C PHE A 170 7.81 -20.10 6.48
N LYS A 171 8.43 -18.97 6.85
CA LYS A 171 8.08 -18.20 8.04
C LYS A 171 7.48 -16.87 7.61
N LEU A 172 6.22 -16.68 7.96
CA LEU A 172 5.44 -15.51 7.60
C LEU A 172 5.60 -14.42 8.67
N TYR A 173 6.06 -13.25 8.26
CA TYR A 173 6.25 -12.09 9.12
C TYR A 173 5.61 -10.85 8.49
N VAL A 174 5.22 -9.89 9.32
CA VAL A 174 4.78 -8.58 8.83
C VAL A 174 5.98 -7.66 8.76
N GLY A 175 6.09 -6.92 7.66
CA GLY A 175 7.13 -5.92 7.47
C GLY A 175 6.79 -4.95 6.36
N PHE A 176 7.70 -3.99 6.16
CA PHE A 176 7.64 -3.09 5.02
C PHE A 176 7.76 -3.87 3.71
N THR A 177 6.86 -3.59 2.77
CA THR A 177 6.83 -4.22 1.44
C THR A 177 8.13 -4.00 0.66
N HIS A 178 8.78 -2.86 0.87
CA HIS A 178 10.05 -2.53 0.25
C HIS A 178 10.96 -1.72 1.18
N LYS A 179 12.28 -1.75 0.93
CA LYS A 179 13.27 -0.97 1.68
C LYS A 179 12.94 0.52 1.68
N THR A 180 12.53 1.09 0.54
CA THR A 180 12.15 2.50 0.42
C THR A 180 10.95 2.88 1.30
N ALA A 181 9.99 1.97 1.53
CA ALA A 181 8.88 2.21 2.45
C ALA A 181 9.39 2.29 3.90
N ARG A 182 10.35 1.43 4.27
CA ARG A 182 11.03 1.49 5.56
C ARG A 182 11.82 2.80 5.71
N ASP A 183 12.59 3.16 4.68
CA ASP A 183 13.41 4.37 4.68
C ASP A 183 12.53 5.63 4.79
N TRP A 184 11.42 5.68 4.06
CA TRP A 184 10.39 6.72 4.20
C TRP A 184 9.85 6.80 5.64
N ALA A 185 9.42 5.68 6.23
CA ALA A 185 8.91 5.65 7.59
C ALA A 185 9.97 6.01 8.66
N ASN A 186 11.26 6.00 8.32
CA ASN A 186 12.34 6.44 9.20
C ASN A 186 12.62 7.95 9.10
N GLN A 187 12.08 8.65 8.11
CA GLN A 187 12.23 10.10 8.01
C GLN A 187 11.49 10.79 9.17
N PRO A 188 12.10 11.75 9.88
CA PRO A 188 11.48 12.38 11.05
C PRO A 188 10.10 12.99 10.76
N THR A 189 9.95 13.65 9.61
CA THR A 189 8.71 14.31 9.18
C THR A 189 7.60 13.31 8.90
N ALA A 190 7.89 12.24 8.13
CA ALA A 190 6.96 11.16 7.87
C ALA A 190 6.56 10.44 9.16
N TRP A 191 7.54 10.17 10.03
CA TRP A 191 7.32 9.50 11.31
C TRP A 191 6.41 10.31 12.24
N GLN A 192 6.65 11.61 12.36
CA GLN A 192 5.82 12.51 13.16
C GLN A 192 4.37 12.52 12.65
N ARG A 193 4.16 12.60 11.32
CA ARG A 193 2.83 12.56 10.72
C ARG A 193 2.11 11.24 11.02
N LEU A 194 2.82 10.13 10.85
CA LEU A 194 2.31 8.80 11.14
C LEU A 194 1.89 8.66 12.61
N CYS A 195 2.75 9.06 13.56
CA CYS A 195 2.42 9.02 14.99
C CYS A 195 1.25 9.93 15.36
N SER A 196 1.17 11.13 14.79
CA SER A 196 0.07 12.08 15.06
C SER A 196 -1.30 11.53 14.64
N SER A 197 -1.33 10.62 13.66
CA SER A 197 -2.56 9.99 13.15
C SER A 197 -3.24 9.06 14.17
N TYR A 198 -2.56 8.69 15.26
CA TYR A 198 -3.13 7.94 16.38
C TYR A 198 -3.88 8.82 17.39
N VAL A 199 -3.45 10.08 17.57
CA VAL A 199 -3.86 10.93 18.70
C VAL A 199 -5.29 11.46 18.54
N SER A 200 -5.87 11.40 17.34
CA SER A 200 -7.21 11.90 17.06
C SER A 200 -8.35 11.13 17.73
N GLY A 201 -8.08 10.02 18.44
CA GLY A 201 -9.11 9.17 19.06
C GLY A 201 -8.77 8.51 20.39
N CYS A 202 -7.58 8.73 20.96
CA CYS A 202 -7.18 8.14 22.25
C CYS A 202 -6.32 9.13 23.06
N SER A 203 -6.76 9.43 24.27
CA SER A 203 -6.15 10.38 25.23
C SER A 203 -4.84 9.88 25.87
N HIS A 204 -4.20 8.87 25.30
CA HIS A 204 -2.92 8.33 25.79
C HIS A 204 -1.89 8.39 24.68
N SER A 205 -1.05 9.43 24.70
CA SER A 205 0.12 9.52 23.83
C SER A 205 1.26 8.66 24.40
N PRO A 206 1.75 7.62 23.70
CA PRO A 206 2.94 6.88 24.11
C PRO A 206 4.24 7.49 23.56
N CYS A 207 4.15 8.57 22.78
CA CYS A 207 5.31 9.20 22.18
C CYS A 207 5.87 10.32 23.08
N ARG A 208 6.84 9.98 23.93
CA ARG A 208 7.90 10.93 24.30
C ARG A 208 9.27 10.26 24.08
N PRO A 209 10.28 11.07 23.66
CA PRO A 209 11.57 10.58 23.21
C PRO A 209 12.35 9.84 24.29
#